data_AF-R6HIG5-F1
#
_entry.id   AF-R6HIG5-F1
#
_cell.length_a   1.000
_cell.length_b   1.000
_cell.length_c   1.000
_cell.angle_alpha   90.00
_cell.angle_beta   90.00
_cell.angle_gamma   90.00
#
_symmetry.space_group_name_H-M   'P 1'
#
loop_
_entity.id
_entity.type
_entity.pdbx_description
1 polymer ?
#
loop_
_entity_poly.entity_id
_entity_poly.type
_entity_poly.pdbx_seq_one_letter_code
_entity_poly.pdbx_strand_id
1 'polypeptide(L)' 'MTFDELDEQQTKAALYVLELADIEPTRENARLYLAWDVLSFTEDAQGRYCWYMDDEGNEACIKVDSLEIIETSEYE' A
#
# COMPACT_ATOMS: atom_id res chain seq x y z
N MET A 1 -5.41 5.12 10.33
CA MET A 1 -4.09 5.76 10.16
C MET A 1 -4.26 6.88 9.14
N THR A 2 -3.68 8.04 9.37
CA THR A 2 -3.68 9.16 8.42
C THR A 2 -2.31 9.27 7.75
N PHE A 3 -2.25 9.87 6.56
CA PHE A 3 -0.99 10.02 5.84
C PHE A 3 0.08 10.79 6.62
N ASP A 4 -0.33 11.75 7.45
CA ASP A 4 0.58 12.56 8.27
C ASP A 4 1.22 11.78 9.43
N GLU A 5 0.73 10.56 9.72
CA GLU A 5 1.28 9.65 10.73
C GLU A 5 2.29 8.66 10.15
N LEU A 6 2.43 8.60 8.82
CA LEU A 6 3.36 7.68 8.17
C LEU A 6 4.80 8.08 8.42
N ASP A 7 5.63 7.10 8.76
CA ASP A 7 7.08 7.28 8.73
C ASP A 7 7.61 7.34 7.28
N GLU A 8 8.91 7.62 7.12
CA GLU A 8 9.54 7.75 5.80
C GLU A 8 9.42 6.46 4.97
N GLN A 9 9.57 5.30 5.61
CA GLN A 9 9.49 4.00 4.94
C GLN A 9 8.04 3.66 4.57
N GLN A 10 7.08 3.93 5.46
CA GLN A 10 5.66 3.78 5.14
C GLN A 10 5.23 4.71 4.01
N THR A 11 5.76 5.93 3.97
CA THR A 11 5.50 6.87 2.86
C THR A 11 6.03 6.31 1.54
N LYS A 12 7.26 5.78 1.52
CA LYS A 12 7.82 5.14 0.31
C LYS A 12 6.98 3.95 -0.12
N ALA A 13 6.53 3.12 0.82
CA ALA A 13 5.67 1.98 0.54
C ALA A 13 4.33 2.41 -0.08
N ALA A 14 3.66 3.41 0.52
CA ALA A 14 2.42 3.96 -0.01
C ALA A 14 2.58 4.49 -1.44
N LEU A 15 3.65 5.22 -1.74
CA LEU A 15 3.87 5.73 -3.10
C LEU A 15 4.18 4.59 -4.08
N TYR A 16 4.97 3.60 -3.65
CA TYR A 16 5.33 2.48 -4.51
C TYR A 16 4.14 1.60 -4.86
N VAL A 17 3.26 1.30 -3.89
CA VAL A 17 2.07 0.48 -4.16
C VAL A 17 1.07 1.20 -5.08
N LEU A 18 1.00 2.54 -5.02
CA LEU A 18 0.21 3.32 -5.99
C LEU A 18 0.80 3.22 -7.41
N GLU A 19 2.13 3.27 -7.55
CA GLU A 19 2.80 3.07 -8.83
C GLU A 19 2.49 1.67 -9.40
N LEU A 20 2.48 0.63 -8.56
CA LEU A 20 2.10 -0.73 -8.96
C LEU A 20 0.63 -0.83 -9.40
N ALA A 21 -0.25 -0.02 -8.80
CA ALA A 21 -1.66 0.07 -9.15
C ALA A 21 -1.94 1.03 -10.34
N ASP A 22 -0.92 1.46 -11.08
CA ASP A 22 -1.03 2.43 -12.19
C ASP A 22 -1.67 3.78 -11.78
N ILE A 23 -1.52 4.16 -10.51
CA ILE A 23 -1.98 5.44 -9.96
C ILE A 23 -0.78 6.38 -9.81
N GLU A 24 -0.96 7.67 -10.09
CA GLU A 24 0.11 8.65 -9.92
C GLU A 24 0.61 8.67 -8.45
N PRO A 25 1.89 8.36 -8.19
CA PRO A 25 2.42 8.15 -6.84
C PRO A 25 2.75 9.48 -6.16
N THR A 26 1.70 10.26 -5.86
CA THR A 26 1.80 11.54 -5.15
C THR A 26 1.37 11.40 -3.70
N ARG A 27 1.86 12.32 -2.84
CA ARG A 27 1.42 12.40 -1.44
C ARG A 27 -0.07 12.70 -1.32
N GLU A 28 -0.61 13.47 -2.26
CA GLU A 28 -2.03 13.81 -2.31
C GLU A 28 -2.87 12.55 -2.58
N ASN A 29 -2.48 11.74 -3.57
CA ASN A 29 -3.15 10.47 -3.82
C ASN A 29 -3.00 9.51 -2.65
N ALA A 30 -1.79 9.29 -2.11
CA ALA A 30 -1.62 8.43 -0.95
C ALA A 30 -2.51 8.85 0.24
N ARG A 31 -2.66 10.16 0.47
CA ARG A 31 -3.58 10.69 1.49
C ARG A 31 -5.05 10.38 1.20
N LEU A 32 -5.50 10.57 -0.04
CA LEU A 32 -6.88 10.29 -0.44
C LEU A 32 -7.20 8.80 -0.32
N TYR A 33 -6.33 7.94 -0.84
CA TYR A 33 -6.54 6.49 -0.87
C TYR A 33 -6.46 5.87 0.53
N LEU A 34 -5.64 6.41 1.44
CA LEU A 34 -5.68 6.04 2.86
C LEU A 34 -6.99 6.46 3.52
N ALA A 35 -7.51 7.64 3.17
CA ALA A 35 -8.77 8.12 3.73
C ALA A 35 -10.00 7.36 3.21
N TRP A 36 -9.87 6.68 2.07
CA TRP A 36 -10.90 5.82 1.50
C TRP A 36 -10.74 4.34 1.88
N ASP A 37 -9.75 4.00 2.73
CA ASP A 37 -9.40 2.62 3.09
C ASP A 37 -9.02 1.71 1.89
N VAL A 38 -8.81 2.29 0.70
CA VAL A 38 -8.31 1.60 -0.51
C VAL A 38 -6.81 1.30 -0.35
N LEU A 39 -6.07 2.21 0.28
CA LEU A 39 -4.69 2.03 0.68
C LEU A 39 -4.66 1.74 2.19
N SER A 40 -4.04 0.64 2.62
CA SER A 40 -3.99 0.26 4.04
C SER A 40 -2.64 -0.36 4.44
N PHE A 41 -2.40 -0.40 5.75
CA PHE A 41 -1.21 -1.01 6.33
C PHE A 41 -1.60 -2.09 7.31
N THR A 42 -0.99 -3.26 7.20
CA THR A 42 -1.20 -4.40 8.11
C THR A 42 0.14 -4.88 8.67
N GLU A 43 0.11 -5.58 9.81
CA GLU A 43 1.29 -6.15 10.44
C GLU A 43 0.96 -7.56 10.94
N ASP A 44 1.85 -8.52 10.66
CA ASP A 44 1.81 -9.87 11.22
C ASP A 44 3.21 -10.34 11.63
N ALA A 45 3.33 -11.62 12.02
CA ALA A 45 4.59 -12.22 12.46
C ALA A 45 5.73 -12.15 11.41
N GLN A 46 5.39 -11.99 10.13
CA GLN A 46 6.32 -11.92 9.01
C GLN A 46 6.75 -10.49 8.66
N GLY A 47 6.06 -9.47 9.17
CA GLY A 47 6.43 -8.06 9.03
C GLY A 47 5.24 -7.13 8.80
N ARG A 48 5.55 -5.94 8.27
CA ARG A 48 4.58 -4.90 7.92
C ARG A 48 4.34 -4.88 6.42
N TYR A 49 3.08 -4.69 6.02
CA TYR A 49 2.64 -4.74 4.63
C TYR A 49 1.85 -3.49 4.27
N CYS A 50 1.95 -3.08 3.01
CA CYS A 50 1.17 -2.00 2.43
C CYS A 50 0.33 -2.59 1.30
N TRP A 51 -0.98 -2.38 1.40
CA TRP A 51 -1.98 -2.96 0.53
C TRP A 51 -2.70 -1.87 -0.23
N TYR A 52 -2.88 -2.08 -1.52
CA TYR A 52 -3.87 -1.43 -2.36
C TYR A 52 -4.95 -2.45 -2.71
N MET A 53 -6.22 -2.10 -2.54
CA MET A 53 -7.36 -2.90 -2.99
C MET A 53 -8.53 -1.99 -3.31
N ASP A 54 -8.97 -1.97 -4.58
CA ASP A 54 -10.11 -1.17 -5.02
C ASP A 54 -11.38 -2.02 -5.27
N ASP A 55 -12.50 -1.35 -5.51
CA ASP A 55 -13.83 -1.97 -5.70
C ASP A 55 -13.93 -2.84 -6.97
N GLU A 56 -13.06 -2.66 -7.96
CA GLU A 56 -12.96 -3.49 -9.17
C GLU A 56 -12.16 -4.78 -8.93
N GLY A 57 -11.56 -4.93 -7.75
CA GLY A 57 -10.79 -6.10 -7.34
C GLY A 57 -9.34 -6.09 -7.84
N ASN A 58 -8.79 -4.94 -8.26
CA ASN A 58 -7.35 -4.85 -8.44
C ASN A 58 -6.69 -4.74 -7.07
N GLU A 59 -5.58 -5.45 -6.92
CA GLU A 59 -4.84 -5.48 -5.67
C GLU A 59 -3.35 -5.44 -5.93
N ALA A 60 -2.63 -4.76 -5.03
CA ALA A 60 -1.19 -4.77 -4.98
C ALA A 60 -0.75 -4.80 -3.53
N CYS A 61 0.21 -5.67 -3.20
CA CYS A 61 0.76 -5.78 -1.88
C CYS A 61 2.29 -5.71 -1.92
N ILE A 62 2.87 -4.97 -0.99
CA ILE A 62 4.31 -4.94 -0.79
C ILE A 62 4.66 -5.07 0.70
N LYS A 63 5.84 -5.61 0.98
CA LYS A 63 6.43 -5.58 2.33
C LYS A 63 7.06 -4.21 2.58
N VAL A 64 6.63 -3.51 3.62
CA VAL A 64 7.03 -2.12 3.90
C VAL A 64 8.54 -1.99 4.09
N ASP A 65 9.15 -2.89 4.84
CA ASP A 65 10.58 -2.81 5.18
C ASP A 65 11.51 -3.03 3.97
N SER A 66 11.13 -3.87 3.01
CA SER A 66 11.96 -4.23 1.85
C SER A 66 11.47 -3.67 0.51
N LEU A 67 10.24 -3.14 0.45
CA LEU A 67 9.52 -2.81 -0.78
C LEU A 67 9.40 -4.00 -1.75
N GLU A 68 9.47 -5.22 -1.21
CA GLU A 68 9.31 -6.45 -1.99
C GLU A 68 7.83 -6.64 -2.33
N ILE A 69 7.54 -6.89 -3.61
CA ILE A 69 6.20 -7.18 -4.09
C ILE A 69 5.80 -8.57 -3.59
N ILE A 70 4.63 -8.65 -2.98
CA ILE A 70 4.03 -9.91 -2.55
C ILE A 70 3.03 -10.30 -3.63
N GLU A 71 3.28 -11.42 -4.31
CA GLU A 71 2.33 -11.97 -5.28
C GLU A 71 1.07 -12.41 -4.53
N THR A 72 -0.04 -11.70 -4.78
CA THR A 72 -1.31 -12.00 -4.12
C THR A 72 -2.13 -13.06 -4.88
N SER A 73 -1.70 -13.43 -6.08
CA SER A 73 -2.30 -14.46 -6.94
C SER A 73 -2.13 -15.91 -6.48
N GLU A 74 -1.40 -16.19 -5.38
CA GLU A 74 -1.16 -17.57 -4.91
C GLU A 74 -2.26 -18.13 -3.97
N TYR A 75 -3.39 -17.44 -3.79
CA TYR A 75 -4.49 -17.88 -2.91
C TYR A 75 -5.81 -18.18 -3.65
N GLU A 76 -5.75 -18.61 -4.91
CA GLU A 76 -6.90 -19.19 -5.64
C GLU A 76 -7.06 -20.72 -5.44
#